data_AF-A0A8S3IS39-F1
#
_entry.id   AF-A0A8S3IS39-F1
#
_cell.length_a   1.000
_cell.length_b   1.000
_cell.length_c   1.000
_cell.angle_alpha   90.00
_cell.angle_beta   90.00
_cell.angle_gamma   90.00
#
_symmetry.space_group_name_H-M   'P 1'
#
loop_
_entity.id
_entity.type
_entity.pdbx_description
1 polymer ?
#
loop_
_entity_poly.entity_id
_entity_poly.type
_entity_poly.pdbx_seq_one_letter_code
_entity_poly.pdbx_strand_id
1 'polypeptide(L)'
;CFLYAKLCQHFQKKQITVPDDTGNKITHSFRQLLLTRCQKEFENDYRQEIGYEKKKVDVDAITDEKLQKEESEKLEENLSKAKRKKLGNIFFIGELFKLQMLTDLIMYDCIDYLLRDKTDEESLECLCKLLNTIGKELDLKTSDK
;
A
#
# COMPACT_ATOMS: atom_id res chain seq x y z
N CYS A 1 10.46 0.28 -8.91
CA CYS A 1 10.13 1.14 -7.75
C CYS A 1 11.24 2.12 -7.39
N PHE A 2 12.51 1.71 -7.28
CA PHE A 2 13.65 2.57 -6.91
C PHE A 2 13.75 3.90 -7.69
N LEU A 3 13.66 3.88 -9.03
CA LEU A 3 13.75 5.10 -9.85
C LEU A 3 12.65 6.12 -9.52
N TYR A 4 11.40 5.64 -9.32
CA TYR A 4 10.29 6.50 -8.92
C TYR A 4 10.49 7.07 -7.50
N ALA A 5 11.07 6.29 -6.59
CA ALA A 5 11.37 6.75 -5.24
C ALA A 5 12.45 7.84 -5.26
N LYS A 6 13.48 7.69 -6.10
CA LYS A 6 14.51 8.71 -6.33
C LYS A 6 13.95 10.00 -6.91
N LEU A 7 12.99 9.90 -7.83
CA LEU A 7 12.27 11.06 -8.36
C LEU A 7 11.52 11.79 -7.23
N CYS A 8 10.82 11.05 -6.37
CA CYS A 8 10.15 11.62 -5.20
C CYS A 8 11.13 12.32 -4.26
N GLN A 9 12.30 11.73 -4.01
CA GLN A 9 13.35 12.31 -3.18
C GLN A 9 13.88 13.63 -3.77
N HIS A 10 14.01 13.71 -5.09
CA HIS A 10 14.43 14.95 -5.76
C HIS A 10 13.41 16.07 -5.59
N PHE A 11 12.11 15.75 -5.66
CA PHE A 11 11.05 16.74 -5.53
C PHE A 11 10.64 17.05 -4.09
N GLN A 12 11.11 16.31 -3.09
CA GLN A 12 10.59 16.35 -1.72
C GLN A 12 10.50 17.76 -1.10
N LYS A 13 11.44 18.66 -1.44
CA LYS A 13 11.52 20.04 -0.92
C LYS A 13 10.81 21.06 -1.80
N LYS A 14 10.28 20.67 -2.95
CA LYS A 14 9.51 21.57 -3.81
C LYS A 14 8.21 21.95 -3.10
N GLN A 15 7.90 23.23 -3.16
CA GLN A 15 6.66 23.78 -2.63
C GLN A 15 5.63 23.81 -3.75
N ILE A 16 4.41 23.41 -3.40
CA ILE A 16 3.26 23.38 -4.30
C ILE A 16 2.15 24.15 -3.60
N THR A 17 1.67 25.21 -4.24
CA THR A 17 0.56 26.01 -3.75
C THR A 17 -0.71 25.55 -4.42
N VAL A 18 -1.69 25.14 -3.62
CA VAL A 18 -3.02 24.72 -4.06
C VAL A 18 -4.07 25.56 -3.33
N PRO A 19 -5.19 25.92 -3.99
CA PRO A 19 -6.34 26.48 -3.29
C PRO A 19 -6.98 25.42 -2.40
N ASP A 20 -7.36 25.80 -1.18
CA ASP A 20 -8.19 24.99 -0.31
C ASP A 20 -9.69 25.12 -0.65
N ASP A 21 -10.53 24.37 0.06
CA ASP A 21 -11.99 24.35 -0.13
C ASP A 21 -12.66 25.71 0.18
N THR A 22 -11.96 26.62 0.85
CA THR A 22 -12.40 27.99 1.15
C THR A 22 -11.82 29.04 0.20
N GLY A 23 -11.03 28.62 -0.80
CA GLY A 23 -10.38 29.49 -1.78
C GLY A 23 -9.06 30.11 -1.30
N ASN A 24 -8.60 29.78 -0.09
CA ASN A 24 -7.31 30.25 0.43
C ASN A 24 -6.16 29.47 -0.18
N LYS A 25 -5.04 30.15 -0.47
CA LYS A 25 -3.84 29.50 -1.01
C LYS A 25 -3.06 28.83 0.11
N ILE A 26 -3.05 27.51 0.13
CA ILE A 26 -2.22 26.71 1.05
C ILE A 26 -0.99 26.20 0.29
N THR A 27 0.17 26.32 0.92
CA THR A 27 1.43 25.80 0.38
C THR A 27 1.80 24.53 1.12
N HIS A 28 1.97 23.44 0.37
CA HIS A 28 2.46 22.16 0.87
C HIS A 28 3.82 21.83 0.27
N SER A 29 4.66 21.13 1.02
CA SER A 29 5.81 20.43 0.42
C SER A 29 5.33 19.23 -0.38
N PHE A 30 6.06 18.88 -1.44
CA PHE A 30 5.82 17.64 -2.19
C PHE A 30 5.82 16.43 -1.26
N ARG A 31 6.70 16.40 -0.25
CA ARG A 31 6.73 15.34 0.76
C ARG A 31 5.40 15.20 1.50
N GLN A 32 4.80 16.30 1.96
CA GLN A 32 3.50 16.25 2.64
C GLN A 32 2.40 15.72 1.73
N LEU A 33 2.37 16.17 0.47
CA LEU A 33 1.38 15.69 -0.51
C LEU A 33 1.55 14.20 -0.81
N LEU A 34 2.79 13.73 -0.94
CA LEU A 34 3.11 12.33 -1.14
C LEU A 34 2.63 11.49 0.05
N LEU A 35 2.94 11.91 1.28
CA LEU A 35 2.49 11.22 2.50
C LEU A 35 0.96 11.12 2.56
N THR A 36 0.26 12.23 2.32
CA THR A 36 -1.21 12.25 2.30
C THR A 36 -1.79 11.32 1.23
N ARG A 37 -1.15 11.24 0.05
CA ARG A 37 -1.59 10.33 -1.01
C ARG A 37 -1.31 8.86 -0.68
N CYS A 38 -0.13 8.55 -0.14
CA CYS A 38 0.21 7.19 0.31
C CYS A 38 -0.78 6.70 1.38
N GLN A 39 -1.12 7.54 2.37
CA GLN A 39 -2.09 7.20 3.41
C GLN A 39 -3.48 6.89 2.81
N LYS A 40 -3.96 7.75 1.91
CA LYS A 40 -5.26 7.56 1.25
C LYS A 40 -5.33 6.27 0.43
N GLU A 41 -4.26 5.94 -0.29
CA GLU A 41 -4.20 4.68 -1.06
C GLU A 41 -4.18 3.46 -0.12
N PHE A 42 -3.43 3.50 0.98
CA PHE A 42 -3.38 2.40 1.95
C PHE A 42 -4.75 2.13 2.60
N GLU A 43 -5.46 3.18 3.01
CA GLU A 43 -6.82 3.06 3.54
C GLU A 43 -7.82 2.59 2.49
N ASN A 44 -7.64 2.99 1.22
CA ASN A 44 -8.48 2.55 0.14
C ASN A 44 -8.32 1.05 -0.13
N ASP A 45 -7.07 0.56 -0.08
CA ASP A 45 -6.77 -0.87 -0.23
C ASP A 45 -7.47 -1.70 0.87
N TYR A 46 -7.52 -1.21 2.12
CA TYR A 46 -8.27 -1.87 3.20
C TYR A 46 -9.79 -1.88 2.98
N ARG A 47 -10.36 -0.76 2.50
CA ARG A 47 -11.79 -0.72 2.12
C ARG A 47 -12.11 -1.69 0.99
N GLN A 48 -11.18 -1.86 0.05
CA GLN A 48 -11.36 -2.75 -1.09
C GLN A 48 -11.39 -4.22 -0.65
N GLU A 49 -10.54 -4.62 0.31
CA GLU A 49 -10.56 -5.96 0.91
C GLU A 49 -11.90 -6.31 1.54
N ILE A 50 -12.47 -5.42 2.34
CA ILE A 50 -13.81 -5.60 2.93
C ILE A 50 -14.86 -5.77 1.82
N GLY A 51 -14.71 -5.04 0.71
CA GLY A 51 -15.58 -5.17 -0.45
C GLY A 51 -15.49 -6.54 -1.13
N TYR A 52 -14.29 -7.12 -1.19
CA TYR A 52 -14.09 -8.45 -1.76
C TYR A 52 -14.64 -9.58 -0.88
N GLU A 53 -14.50 -9.47 0.43
CA GLU A 53 -15.09 -10.45 1.37
C GLU A 53 -16.61 -10.52 1.22
N LYS A 54 -17.28 -9.37 1.09
CA LYS A 54 -18.72 -9.32 0.84
C LYS A 54 -19.09 -9.95 -0.51
N LYS A 55 -18.36 -9.60 -1.58
CA LYS A 55 -18.58 -10.18 -2.90
C LYS A 55 -18.37 -11.69 -2.93
N LYS A 56 -17.44 -12.22 -2.13
CA LYS A 56 -17.23 -13.66 -2.03
C LYS A 56 -18.48 -14.36 -1.46
N VAL A 57 -19.08 -13.81 -0.41
CA VAL A 57 -20.34 -14.31 0.15
C VAL A 57 -21.47 -14.25 -0.87
N ASP A 58 -21.57 -13.15 -1.64
CA ASP A 58 -22.59 -13.00 -2.67
C ASP A 58 -22.43 -14.03 -3.80
N VAL A 59 -21.19 -14.31 -4.23
CA VAL A 59 -20.88 -15.33 -5.25
C VAL A 59 -21.16 -16.74 -4.74
N ASP A 60 -20.79 -17.05 -3.49
CA ASP A 60 -21.05 -18.35 -2.86
C ASP A 60 -22.56 -18.63 -2.69
N ALA A 61 -23.38 -17.58 -2.61
CA ALA A 61 -24.84 -17.68 -2.53
C ALA A 61 -25.57 -17.91 -3.87
N ILE A 62 -24.86 -17.85 -5.01
CA ILE A 62 -25.44 -18.09 -6.34
C ILE A 62 -25.79 -19.58 -6.49
N THR A 63 -27.06 -19.88 -6.79
CA THR A 63 -27.56 -21.25 -6.97
C THR A 63 -27.32 -21.83 -8.37
N ASP A 64 -27.14 -20.99 -9.39
CA ASP A 64 -26.79 -21.44 -10.74
C ASP A 64 -25.28 -21.73 -10.81
N GLU A 65 -24.91 -23.01 -10.95
CA GLU A 65 -23.51 -23.45 -10.95
C GLU A 65 -22.66 -22.81 -12.05
N LYS A 66 -23.25 -22.55 -13.23
CA LYS A 66 -22.52 -21.96 -14.35
C LYS A 66 -22.25 -20.48 -14.07
N LEU A 67 -23.25 -19.76 -13.59
CA LEU A 67 -23.11 -18.36 -13.23
C LEU A 67 -22.19 -18.17 -12.01
N GLN A 68 -22.29 -19.05 -11.02
CA GLN A 68 -21.42 -19.05 -9.85
C GLN A 68 -19.95 -19.21 -10.26
N LYS A 69 -19.66 -20.16 -11.16
CA LYS A 69 -18.31 -20.37 -11.66
C LYS A 69 -17.77 -19.15 -12.41
N GLU A 70 -18.56 -18.57 -13.32
CA GLU A 70 -18.15 -17.38 -14.07
C GLU A 70 -17.88 -16.17 -13.15
N GLU A 71 -18.72 -15.94 -12.14
CA GLU A 71 -18.51 -14.84 -11.19
C GLU A 71 -17.36 -15.11 -10.22
N SER A 72 -17.13 -16.36 -9.82
CA SER A 72 -15.97 -16.76 -9.01
C SER A 72 -14.66 -16.53 -9.74
N GLU A 73 -14.56 -16.91 -11.02
CA GLU A 73 -13.37 -16.67 -11.84
C GLU A 73 -13.08 -15.16 -11.99
N LYS A 74 -14.12 -14.34 -12.24
CA LYS A 74 -13.98 -12.87 -12.29
C LYS A 74 -13.55 -12.30 -10.94
N LEU A 75 -14.07 -12.81 -9.83
CA LEU A 75 -13.70 -12.36 -8.50
C LEU A 75 -12.23 -12.67 -8.21
N GLU A 76 -11.77 -13.88 -8.54
CA GLU A 76 -10.38 -14.31 -8.37
C GLU A 76 -9.42 -13.46 -9.21
N GLU A 77 -9.75 -13.18 -10.48
CA GLU A 77 -8.92 -12.31 -11.34
C GLU A 77 -8.80 -10.89 -10.75
N ASN A 78 -9.91 -10.34 -10.25
CA ASN A 78 -9.93 -9.02 -9.63
C ASN A 78 -9.12 -9.00 -8.33
N LEU A 79 -9.22 -10.04 -7.52
CA LEU A 79 -8.42 -10.21 -6.29
C LEU A 79 -6.92 -10.29 -6.61
N SER A 80 -6.54 -11.09 -7.61
CA SER A 80 -5.15 -11.21 -8.04
C SER A 80 -4.56 -9.87 -8.51
N LYS A 81 -5.33 -9.10 -9.31
CA LYS A 81 -4.93 -7.75 -9.74
C LYS A 81 -4.77 -6.78 -8.57
N ALA A 82 -5.71 -6.80 -7.62
CA ALA A 82 -5.66 -5.95 -6.43
C ALA A 82 -4.45 -6.30 -5.55
N LYS A 83 -4.22 -7.60 -5.29
CA LYS A 83 -3.06 -8.10 -4.52
C LYS A 83 -1.74 -7.64 -5.16
N ARG A 84 -1.60 -7.80 -6.48
CA ARG A 84 -0.38 -7.36 -7.21
C ARG A 84 -0.14 -5.85 -7.08
N LYS A 85 -1.19 -5.03 -7.22
CA LYS A 85 -1.10 -3.57 -7.03
C LYS A 85 -0.62 -3.25 -5.61
N LYS A 86 -1.24 -3.90 -4.61
CA LYS A 86 -0.96 -3.67 -3.20
C LYS A 86 0.46 -4.06 -2.80
N LEU A 87 0.93 -5.23 -3.23
CA LEU A 87 2.32 -5.65 -3.02
C LEU A 87 3.30 -4.68 -3.69
N GLY A 88 3.02 -4.24 -4.92
CA GLY A 88 3.81 -3.21 -5.60
C GLY A 88 3.88 -1.89 -4.82
N ASN A 89 2.75 -1.45 -4.24
CA ASN A 89 2.68 -0.27 -3.37
C ASN A 89 3.55 -0.44 -2.13
N ILE A 90 3.50 -1.61 -1.46
CA ILE A 90 4.32 -1.90 -0.28
C ILE A 90 5.82 -1.83 -0.61
N PHE A 91 6.26 -2.42 -1.73
CA PHE A 91 7.65 -2.30 -2.17
C PHE A 91 8.04 -0.85 -2.46
N PHE A 92 7.15 -0.08 -3.09
CA PHE A 92 7.41 1.34 -3.34
C PHE A 92 7.52 2.16 -2.06
N ILE A 93 6.66 1.90 -1.07
CA ILE A 93 6.72 2.48 0.27
C ILE A 93 8.06 2.14 0.94
N GLY A 94 8.50 0.88 0.87
CA GLY A 94 9.81 0.47 1.38
C GLY A 94 10.99 1.25 0.77
N GLU A 95 10.97 1.47 -0.54
CA GLU A 95 11.98 2.30 -1.22
C GLU A 95 11.94 3.77 -0.75
N LEU A 96 10.76 4.35 -0.52
CA LEU A 96 10.63 5.69 0.03
C LEU A 96 11.13 5.79 1.48
N PHE A 97 10.84 4.77 2.30
CA PHE A 97 11.33 4.68 3.67
C PHE A 97 12.85 4.62 3.73
N LYS A 98 13.47 3.79 2.88
CA LYS A 98 14.93 3.71 2.73
C LYS A 98 15.58 5.05 2.40
N LEU A 99 14.87 5.92 1.68
CA LEU A 99 15.31 7.28 1.34
C LEU A 99 14.99 8.32 2.41
N GLN A 100 14.60 7.88 3.62
CA GLN A 100 14.17 8.69 4.76
C GLN A 100 13.00 9.64 4.47
N MET A 101 12.17 9.29 3.49
CA MET A 101 11.01 10.12 3.13
C MET A 101 9.80 9.83 4.03
N LEU A 102 9.72 8.64 4.60
CA LEU A 102 8.61 8.16 5.42
C LEU A 102 9.02 7.94 6.88
N THR A 103 8.01 7.88 7.76
CA THR A 103 8.16 7.47 9.16
C THR A 103 8.22 5.95 9.28
N ASP A 104 8.63 5.46 10.44
CA ASP A 104 8.62 4.04 10.82
C ASP A 104 7.18 3.48 10.97
N LEU A 105 6.24 4.29 11.45
CA LEU A 105 4.83 3.88 11.66
C LEU A 105 4.20 3.19 10.43
N ILE A 106 4.30 3.81 9.25
CA ILE A 106 3.72 3.24 8.03
C ILE A 106 4.39 1.92 7.61
N MET A 107 5.67 1.73 7.97
CA MET A 107 6.36 0.48 7.69
C MET A 107 5.87 -0.64 8.59
N TYR A 108 5.62 -0.36 9.87
CA TYR A 108 5.02 -1.33 10.77
C TYR A 108 3.64 -1.75 10.30
N ASP A 109 2.81 -0.82 9.80
CA ASP A 109 1.50 -1.15 9.22
C ASP A 109 1.63 -2.05 7.99
N CYS A 110 2.62 -1.82 7.13
CA CYS A 110 2.89 -2.69 5.98
C CYS A 110 3.37 -4.09 6.41
N ILE A 111 4.22 -4.19 7.43
CA ILE A 111 4.70 -5.47 7.97
C ILE A 111 3.55 -6.24 8.62
N ASP A 112 2.73 -5.57 9.44
CA ASP A 112 1.54 -6.16 10.05
C ASP A 112 0.59 -6.70 8.98
N TYR A 113 0.34 -5.91 7.93
CA TYR A 113 -0.47 -6.34 6.80
C TYR A 113 0.04 -7.64 6.14
N LEU A 114 1.34 -7.74 5.86
CA LEU A 114 1.94 -8.94 5.25
C LEU A 114 1.93 -10.16 6.19
N LEU A 115 1.81 -9.94 7.50
CA LEU A 115 1.77 -10.99 8.52
C LEU A 115 0.35 -11.44 8.90
N ARG A 116 -0.69 -10.78 8.38
CA ARG A 116 -2.10 -11.12 8.70
C ARG A 116 -2.45 -12.55 8.33
N ASP A 117 -2.08 -12.98 7.13
CA ASP A 117 -2.25 -14.35 6.67
C ASP A 117 -0.91 -15.07 6.63
N LYS A 118 -0.62 -15.86 7.66
CA LYS A 118 0.62 -16.64 7.78
C LYS A 118 0.67 -17.85 6.85
N THR A 119 -0.41 -18.15 6.15
CA THR A 119 -0.47 -19.25 5.17
C THR A 119 -0.23 -18.75 3.74
N ASP A 120 -0.27 -17.44 3.51
CA ASP A 120 0.00 -16.83 2.21
C ASP A 120 1.52 -16.72 1.95
N GLU A 121 2.08 -17.74 1.30
CA GLU A 121 3.50 -17.80 0.94
C GLU A 121 3.98 -16.57 0.14
N GLU A 122 3.13 -16.02 -0.73
CA GLU A 122 3.48 -14.85 -1.55
C GLU A 122 3.66 -13.59 -0.68
N SER A 123 2.79 -13.37 0.31
CA SER A 123 2.92 -12.26 1.25
C SER A 123 4.14 -12.41 2.15
N LEU A 124 4.45 -13.63 2.60
CA LEU A 124 5.65 -13.92 3.39
C LEU A 124 6.94 -13.74 2.57
N GLU A 125 6.95 -14.17 1.31
CA GLU A 125 8.09 -13.91 0.42
C GLU A 125 8.27 -12.40 0.19
N CYS A 126 7.16 -11.66 0.01
CA CYS A 126 7.20 -10.20 -0.11
C CYS A 126 7.75 -9.54 1.15
N LEU A 127 7.37 -10.02 2.34
CA LEU A 127 7.89 -9.55 3.62
C LEU A 127 9.40 -9.77 3.71
N CYS A 128 9.90 -10.96 3.38
CA CYS A 128 11.33 -11.26 3.37
C CYS A 128 12.10 -10.32 2.44
N LYS A 129 11.60 -10.08 1.22
CA LYS A 129 12.20 -9.15 0.26
C LYS A 129 12.17 -7.71 0.76
N LEU A 130 11.07 -7.30 1.39
CA LEU A 130 10.92 -5.97 1.97
C LEU A 130 11.93 -5.76 3.09
N LEU A 131 11.98 -6.66 4.09
CA LEU A 131 12.91 -6.60 5.21
C LEU A 131 14.38 -6.64 4.76
N ASN A 132 14.71 -7.38 3.71
CA ASN A 132 16.06 -7.34 3.14
C ASN A 132 16.42 -5.94 2.58
N THR A 133 15.41 -5.16 2.17
CA THR A 133 15.59 -3.82 1.61
C THR A 133 15.67 -2.72 2.67
N ILE A 134 14.86 -2.83 3.73
CA ILE A 134 14.66 -1.76 4.73
C ILE A 134 15.05 -2.12 6.17
N GLY A 135 15.44 -3.38 6.43
CA GLY A 135 15.62 -3.90 7.78
C GLY A 135 16.70 -3.16 8.56
N LYS A 136 17.81 -2.79 7.90
CA LYS A 136 18.88 -2.00 8.52
C LYS A 136 18.38 -0.63 8.96
N GLU A 137 17.59 0.02 8.12
CA GLU A 137 17.01 1.33 8.40
C GLU A 137 15.94 1.27 9.51
N LEU A 138 15.21 0.16 9.62
CA LEU A 138 14.25 -0.09 10.72
C LEU A 138 14.98 -0.29 12.07
N ASP A 139 16.03 -1.10 12.10
CA ASP A 139 16.79 -1.38 13.32
C ASP A 139 17.43 -0.11 13.89
N LEU A 140 17.99 0.74 13.02
CA LEU A 140 18.58 2.02 13.42
C LEU A 140 17.56 2.93 14.11
N LYS A 141 16.35 3.05 13.55
CA LYS A 141 15.29 3.90 14.14
C LYS A 141 14.70 3.36 15.43
N THR A 142 14.75 2.05 15.63
CA THR A 142 14.26 1.40 16.86
C THR A 142 15.27 1.54 18.00
N SER A 143 16.56 1.59 17.67
CA SER A 143 17.65 1.73 18.65
C SER A 143 17.84 3.16 19.18
N ASP A 144 17.27 4.16 18.50
CA ASP A 144 17.31 5.58 18.90
C ASP A 144 16.17 5.98 19.88
N LYS A 145 15.37 5.01 20.37
CA LYS A 145 14.35 5.18 21.43
C LYS A 145 14.76 4.44 22.69
#